data_AF-A0A2P4XBF5-F1
#
_entry.id   AF-A0A2P4XBF5-F1
#
_cell.length_a   1.000
_cell.length_b   1.000
_cell.length_c   1.000
_cell.angle_alpha   90.00
_cell.angle_beta   90.00
_cell.angle_gamma   90.00
#
_symmetry.space_group_name_H-M   'P 1'
#
loop_
_entity.id
_entity.type
_entity.pdbx_description
1 polymer ?
#
loop_
_entity_poly.entity_id
_entity_poly.type
_entity_poly.pdbx_seq_one_letter_code
_entity_poly.pdbx_strand_id
1 'polypeptide(L)'
;MVNGPQVCCSSSVLEAQNKNHPDAGSFIAVPAIADSVVTVYTAPRFNLEQPLVYVFVALPLKLRENFHPKGEVSAYISVILDNLVTYSEMWEAPTPSVSNLKAQFEEIALNAWPSYTQVPHYCVYSKEKSSVCSKLKLGDYAGNGIIYERDEYWNKPATIPSQASVLLMSSKLDPAAPYQYAKSLLNALDGENKELVTFEYTAGGSLVDVGTYEYLCGSLLLASYVQINGNLAKLDKSCIPDEKAALNWTTPITYQYWTLSTDDAYDGEFDASLSEQ
;
A
#
# COMPACT_ATOMS: atom_id res chain seq x y z
N MET A 1 -0.79 11.30 -39.23
CA MET A 1 0.12 10.69 -38.24
C MET A 1 0.29 11.71 -37.13
N VAL A 2 -0.46 11.57 -36.05
CA VAL A 2 -0.41 12.48 -34.90
C VAL A 2 0.10 11.65 -33.74
N ASN A 3 1.31 11.98 -33.29
CA ASN A 3 1.94 11.35 -32.14
C ASN A 3 1.13 11.71 -30.88
N GLY A 4 0.55 10.71 -30.23
CA GLY A 4 -0.10 10.86 -28.93
C GLY A 4 0.94 11.02 -27.81
N PRO A 5 0.58 11.66 -26.70
CA PRO A 5 1.49 11.84 -25.57
C PRO A 5 1.81 10.49 -24.93
N GLN A 6 3.10 10.20 -24.83
CA GLN A 6 3.67 9.08 -24.07
C GLN A 6 3.49 9.41 -22.58
N VAL A 7 2.42 8.92 -21.96
CA VAL A 7 2.25 9.00 -20.51
C VAL A 7 2.96 7.81 -19.90
N CYS A 8 4.23 8.00 -19.58
CA CYS A 8 5.03 7.00 -18.89
C CYS A 8 4.74 7.06 -17.39
N CYS A 9 4.09 6.03 -16.84
CA CYS A 9 4.09 5.78 -15.40
C CYS A 9 5.28 4.90 -14.96
N SER A 10 5.88 4.12 -15.87
CA SER A 10 7.11 3.35 -15.56
C SER A 10 8.42 4.15 -15.71
N SER A 11 8.45 5.24 -16.48
CA SER A 11 9.66 6.10 -16.57
C SER A 11 9.83 7.06 -15.38
N SER A 12 8.75 7.36 -14.65
CA SER A 12 8.78 8.17 -13.42
C SER A 12 9.54 7.49 -12.28
N VAL A 13 9.83 6.19 -12.41
CA VAL A 13 10.63 5.41 -11.45
C VAL A 13 12.12 5.38 -11.83
N LEU A 14 12.51 5.81 -13.05
CA LEU A 14 13.88 5.70 -13.56
C LEU A 14 14.49 6.99 -14.14
N GLU A 15 13.74 8.05 -14.39
CA GLU A 15 14.27 9.33 -14.89
C GLU A 15 14.17 10.46 -13.86
N ALA A 16 14.93 10.33 -12.77
CA ALA A 16 15.40 11.46 -11.97
C ALA A 16 16.92 11.62 -12.10
N GLN A 17 17.47 11.55 -13.31
CA GLN A 17 18.84 12.02 -13.56
C GLN A 17 18.81 13.54 -13.76
N ASN A 18 18.88 14.28 -12.64
CA ASN A 18 19.03 15.73 -12.69
C ASN A 18 20.46 16.07 -13.15
N LYS A 19 20.55 16.67 -14.35
CA LYS A 19 21.77 17.06 -15.07
C LYS A 19 22.67 18.10 -14.36
N ASN A 20 22.44 18.43 -13.08
CA ASN A 20 23.15 19.52 -12.41
C ASN A 20 23.85 19.18 -11.08
N HIS A 21 23.72 17.98 -10.50
CA HIS A 21 24.52 17.57 -9.33
C HIS A 21 24.66 16.03 -9.23
N PRO A 22 25.83 15.44 -9.53
CA PRO A 22 26.01 13.99 -9.64
C PRO A 22 26.03 13.21 -8.30
N ASP A 23 26.00 13.88 -7.14
CA ASP A 23 26.17 13.24 -5.82
C ASP A 23 24.89 13.16 -4.95
N ALA A 24 23.72 13.55 -5.48
CA ALA A 24 22.44 13.45 -4.76
C ALA A 24 21.71 12.16 -5.15
N GLY A 25 21.95 11.06 -4.42
CA GLY A 25 21.25 9.79 -4.66
C GLY A 25 19.76 9.89 -4.30
N SER A 26 18.93 9.28 -5.14
CA SER A 26 17.47 9.29 -5.03
C SER A 26 16.99 8.27 -3.97
N PHE A 27 16.02 8.68 -3.15
CA PHE A 27 15.19 7.78 -2.36
C PHE A 27 14.04 7.30 -3.25
N ILE A 28 13.86 5.98 -3.40
CA ILE A 28 12.68 5.41 -4.05
C ILE A 28 11.78 4.85 -2.94
N ALA A 29 10.73 5.60 -2.63
CA ALA A 29 9.53 5.07 -1.98
C ALA A 29 8.58 4.69 -3.13
N VAL A 30 8.26 3.40 -3.24
CA VAL A 30 7.21 2.95 -4.16
C VAL A 30 5.88 3.12 -3.43
N PRO A 31 5.01 4.06 -3.83
CA PRO A 31 3.65 4.07 -3.34
C PRO A 31 2.92 2.96 -4.11
N ALA A 32 2.75 1.79 -3.50
CA ALA A 32 1.73 0.86 -3.96
C ALA A 32 0.38 1.56 -3.71
N ILE A 33 -0.27 1.96 -4.80
CA ILE A 33 -1.53 2.71 -4.82
C ILE A 33 -2.67 1.75 -4.44
N ALA A 34 -3.65 2.28 -3.70
CA ALA A 34 -4.77 1.63 -3.01
C ALA A 34 -4.45 1.10 -1.60
N ASP A 35 -4.62 1.98 -0.59
CA ASP A 35 -4.89 1.75 0.85
C ASP A 35 -4.32 0.51 1.56
N SER A 36 -3.22 -0.06 1.10
CA SER A 36 -2.61 -1.26 1.68
C SER A 36 -1.10 -1.18 1.52
N VAL A 37 -0.46 -0.84 2.63
CA VAL A 37 0.90 -0.32 2.71
C VAL A 37 1.89 -1.49 2.64
N VAL A 38 2.05 -2.11 1.47
CA VAL A 38 3.29 -2.82 1.15
C VAL A 38 4.33 -1.75 0.81
N THR A 39 4.96 -1.16 1.83
CA THR A 39 6.02 -0.18 1.56
C THR A 39 7.37 -0.86 1.44
N VAL A 40 7.94 -0.75 0.25
CA VAL A 40 9.31 -1.12 -0.04
C VAL A 40 10.17 0.13 0.10
N TYR A 41 11.09 0.14 1.06
CA TYR A 41 12.03 1.24 1.25
C TYR A 41 13.41 0.85 0.73
N THR A 42 13.95 1.67 -0.18
CA THR A 42 15.33 1.53 -0.67
C THR A 42 16.16 2.71 -0.20
N ALA A 43 17.30 2.43 0.44
CA ALA A 43 18.28 3.46 0.84
C ALA A 43 19.63 3.18 0.17
N PRO A 44 20.21 4.14 -0.57
CA PRO A 44 21.61 4.06 -1.00
C PRO A 44 22.55 4.18 0.21
N ARG A 45 23.69 3.47 0.19
CA ARG A 45 24.78 3.72 1.16
C ARG A 45 25.45 5.06 0.85
N PHE A 46 25.11 6.09 1.62
CA PHE A 46 25.81 7.37 1.58
C PHE A 46 26.97 7.44 2.59
N ASN A 47 28.12 7.94 2.14
CA ASN A 47 29.19 8.40 3.03
C ASN A 47 28.90 9.86 3.36
N LEU A 48 28.32 10.13 4.53
CA LEU A 48 27.93 11.50 4.92
C LEU A 48 28.50 11.84 6.30
N GLU A 49 29.52 12.70 6.30
CA GLU A 49 29.90 13.48 7.47
C GLU A 49 28.82 14.55 7.74
N GLN A 50 28.51 14.76 9.02
CA GLN A 50 27.37 15.48 9.61
C GLN A 50 27.17 16.95 9.16
N PRO A 51 25.96 17.57 9.33
CA PRO A 51 25.04 17.45 10.48
C PRO A 51 23.58 17.11 10.10
N LEU A 52 23.22 15.85 10.29
CA LEU A 52 21.87 15.31 10.07
C LEU A 52 20.91 15.44 11.27
N VAL A 53 21.36 15.99 12.42
CA VAL A 53 20.53 16.12 13.63
C VAL A 53 19.27 16.97 13.38
N TYR A 54 19.33 17.94 12.46
CA TYR A 54 18.16 18.76 12.11
C TYR A 54 17.13 18.05 11.21
N VAL A 55 17.54 17.09 10.37
CA VAL A 55 16.63 16.34 9.48
C VAL A 55 15.87 15.28 10.27
N PHE A 56 16.50 14.66 11.28
CA PHE A 56 15.89 13.59 12.08
C PHE A 56 14.80 14.07 13.03
N VAL A 57 14.84 15.33 13.49
CA VAL A 57 13.76 15.93 14.28
C VAL A 57 12.67 16.51 13.37
N ALA A 58 13.04 16.97 12.17
CA ALA A 58 12.09 17.55 11.23
C ALA A 58 11.24 16.51 10.49
N LEU A 59 11.75 15.32 10.17
CA LEU A 59 11.00 14.31 9.41
C LEU A 59 9.71 13.85 10.14
N PRO A 60 9.73 13.51 11.44
CA PRO A 60 8.51 13.20 12.19
C PRO A 60 7.62 14.45 12.39
N LEU A 61 8.19 15.65 12.53
CA LEU A 61 7.37 16.87 12.65
C LEU A 61 6.68 17.25 11.34
N LYS A 62 7.33 17.04 10.19
CA LYS A 62 6.80 17.32 8.85
C LYS A 62 5.74 16.29 8.43
N LEU A 63 5.94 15.02 8.79
CA LEU A 63 4.91 13.99 8.63
C LEU A 63 3.67 14.35 9.46
N ARG A 64 3.84 14.79 10.72
CA ARG A 64 2.74 15.24 11.58
C ARG A 64 1.96 16.45 11.03
N GLU A 65 2.63 17.43 10.41
CA GLU A 65 1.97 18.58 9.78
C GLU A 65 1.14 18.19 8.55
N ASN A 66 1.59 17.20 7.77
CA ASN A 66 0.92 16.77 6.54
C ASN A 66 -0.23 15.77 6.78
N PHE A 67 -0.25 15.08 7.93
CA PHE A 67 -1.36 14.18 8.32
C PHE A 67 -2.54 14.89 8.99
N HIS A 68 -2.46 16.20 9.24
CA HIS A 68 -3.61 17.03 9.63
C HIS A 68 -4.08 17.92 8.45
N PRO A 69 -4.77 17.37 7.44
CA PRO A 69 -5.35 18.21 6.40
C PRO A 69 -6.54 18.98 6.98
N LYS A 70 -6.37 20.29 7.16
CA LYS A 70 -7.51 21.22 7.20
C LYS A 70 -8.03 21.38 5.77
N GLY A 71 -8.82 20.43 5.29
CA GLY A 71 -9.45 20.48 3.96
C GLY A 71 -9.84 19.11 3.42
N GLU A 72 -10.93 19.07 2.63
CA GLU A 72 -11.54 17.88 2.01
C GLU A 72 -10.52 16.84 1.51
N VAL A 73 -10.50 15.67 2.17
CA VAL A 73 -9.72 14.48 1.78
C VAL A 73 -10.06 14.01 0.33
N SER A 74 -11.26 14.36 -0.15
CA SER A 74 -11.75 14.11 -1.52
C SER A 74 -10.86 14.68 -2.63
N ALA A 75 -10.12 15.78 -2.39
CA ALA A 75 -9.35 16.47 -3.44
C ALA A 75 -8.09 15.71 -3.89
N TYR A 76 -7.68 14.63 -3.22
CA TYR A 76 -6.40 13.96 -3.46
C TYR A 76 -6.50 12.61 -4.18
N ILE A 77 -7.70 12.08 -4.45
CA ILE A 77 -7.87 10.73 -5.04
C ILE A 77 -8.48 10.85 -6.45
N SER A 78 -7.70 10.49 -7.48
CA SER A 78 -8.20 10.36 -8.85
C SER A 78 -8.69 8.95 -9.11
N VAL A 79 -10.01 8.74 -9.01
CA VAL A 79 -10.67 7.44 -9.28
C VAL A 79 -10.37 6.93 -10.69
N ILE A 80 -10.19 7.82 -11.66
CA ILE A 80 -9.85 7.43 -13.04
C ILE A 80 -8.42 6.89 -13.11
N LEU A 81 -7.47 7.54 -12.42
CA LEU A 81 -6.09 7.06 -12.38
C LEU A 81 -5.98 5.74 -11.62
N ASP A 82 -6.68 5.62 -10.49
CA ASP A 82 -6.74 4.40 -9.69
C ASP A 82 -7.27 3.21 -10.50
N ASN A 83 -8.39 3.39 -11.20
CA ASN A 83 -8.93 2.39 -12.11
C ASN A 83 -7.99 2.08 -13.28
N LEU A 84 -7.34 3.10 -13.87
CA LEU A 84 -6.38 2.92 -14.96
C LEU A 84 -5.22 2.00 -14.53
N VAL A 85 -4.63 2.25 -13.36
CA VAL A 85 -3.53 1.44 -12.82
C VAL A 85 -4.03 0.04 -12.45
N THR A 86 -5.11 -0.03 -11.65
CA THR A 86 -5.69 -1.30 -11.20
C THR A 86 -6.03 -2.22 -12.36
N TYR A 87 -6.72 -1.72 -13.39
CA TYR A 87 -7.14 -2.55 -14.53
C TYR A 87 -6.01 -2.89 -15.50
N SER A 88 -4.95 -2.09 -15.56
CA SER A 88 -3.81 -2.37 -16.44
C SER A 88 -2.82 -3.35 -15.78
N GLU A 89 -2.52 -3.16 -14.49
CA GLU A 89 -1.43 -3.87 -13.81
C GLU A 89 -1.90 -4.99 -12.88
N MET A 90 -2.98 -4.77 -12.13
CA MET A 90 -3.39 -5.64 -11.02
C MET A 90 -4.53 -6.60 -11.38
N TRP A 91 -5.37 -6.22 -12.35
CA TRP A 91 -6.53 -7.02 -12.72
C TRP A 91 -6.14 -8.27 -13.53
N GLU A 92 -6.74 -9.40 -13.19
CA GLU A 92 -6.55 -10.65 -13.92
C GLU A 92 -7.18 -10.54 -15.31
N ALA A 93 -6.38 -10.72 -16.35
CA ALA A 93 -6.79 -10.65 -17.75
C ALA A 93 -6.48 -11.99 -18.44
N PRO A 94 -7.47 -12.68 -19.05
CA PRO A 94 -8.85 -12.26 -19.19
C PRO A 94 -9.63 -12.24 -17.87
N THR A 95 -10.64 -11.38 -17.75
CA THR A 95 -11.39 -11.28 -16.48
C THR A 95 -12.03 -12.60 -16.06
N PRO A 96 -11.89 -13.02 -14.80
CA PRO A 96 -12.66 -14.13 -14.24
C PRO A 96 -14.16 -13.83 -14.28
N SER A 97 -14.99 -14.87 -14.15
CA SER A 97 -16.43 -14.70 -14.06
C SER A 97 -16.85 -14.03 -12.75
N VAL A 98 -17.96 -13.28 -12.77
CA VAL A 98 -18.56 -12.67 -11.57
C VAL A 98 -18.83 -13.72 -10.49
N SER A 99 -19.27 -14.93 -10.87
CA SER A 99 -19.52 -16.02 -9.92
C SER A 99 -18.25 -16.51 -9.23
N ASN A 100 -17.14 -16.61 -9.96
CA ASN A 100 -15.88 -17.07 -9.40
C ASN A 100 -15.31 -16.02 -8.43
N LEU A 101 -15.30 -14.75 -8.81
CA LEU A 101 -14.85 -13.65 -7.94
C LEU A 101 -15.72 -13.52 -6.69
N LYS A 102 -17.05 -13.71 -6.82
CA LYS A 102 -17.97 -13.69 -5.69
C LYS A 102 -17.71 -14.85 -4.73
N ALA A 103 -17.50 -16.06 -5.25
CA ALA A 103 -17.16 -17.22 -4.43
C ALA A 103 -15.86 -17.02 -3.63
N GLN A 104 -14.82 -16.46 -4.28
CA GLN A 104 -13.56 -16.11 -3.61
C GLN A 104 -13.74 -15.05 -2.53
N PHE A 105 -14.59 -14.04 -2.78
CA PHE A 105 -14.92 -13.02 -1.79
C PHE A 105 -15.62 -13.63 -0.56
N GLU A 106 -16.57 -14.52 -0.78
CA GLU A 106 -17.35 -15.17 0.29
C GLU A 106 -16.55 -16.25 1.07
N GLU A 107 -15.48 -16.80 0.48
CA GLU A 107 -14.61 -17.78 1.14
C GLU A 107 -13.68 -17.14 2.19
N ILE A 108 -13.32 -15.87 2.02
CA ILE A 108 -12.33 -15.18 2.87
C ILE A 108 -13.04 -14.30 3.90
N ALA A 109 -12.89 -14.65 5.19
CA ALA A 109 -13.57 -13.99 6.30
C ALA A 109 -13.29 -12.47 6.44
N LEU A 110 -12.12 -12.00 6.00
CA LEU A 110 -11.70 -10.60 6.07
C LEU A 110 -11.41 -10.01 4.69
N ASN A 111 -12.23 -10.34 3.70
CA ASN A 111 -12.07 -9.75 2.37
C ASN A 111 -12.57 -8.29 2.36
N ALA A 112 -11.65 -7.35 2.15
CA ALA A 112 -11.96 -5.92 2.12
C ALA A 112 -12.46 -5.42 0.75
N TRP A 113 -12.28 -6.20 -0.33
CA TRP A 113 -12.53 -5.72 -1.68
C TRP A 113 -13.44 -6.64 -2.51
N PRO A 114 -14.69 -6.24 -2.78
CA PRO A 114 -15.65 -7.03 -3.54
C PRO A 114 -15.37 -6.92 -5.05
N SER A 115 -14.27 -7.52 -5.51
CA SER A 115 -13.79 -7.48 -6.90
C SER A 115 -14.86 -7.88 -7.92
N TYR A 116 -15.77 -8.79 -7.59
CA TYR A 116 -16.87 -9.19 -8.47
C TYR A 116 -17.79 -8.03 -8.90
N THR A 117 -17.88 -6.96 -8.11
CA THR A 117 -18.65 -5.74 -8.45
C THR A 117 -17.94 -4.85 -9.48
N GLN A 118 -16.64 -5.05 -9.68
CA GLN A 118 -15.79 -4.23 -10.55
C GLN A 118 -15.70 -4.76 -11.98
N VAL A 119 -16.19 -5.98 -12.24
CA VAL A 119 -16.17 -6.58 -13.59
C VAL A 119 -16.80 -5.66 -14.66
N PRO A 120 -17.97 -5.02 -14.44
CA PRO A 120 -18.52 -4.08 -15.42
C PRO A 120 -17.58 -2.90 -15.73
N HIS A 121 -16.98 -2.30 -14.70
CA HIS A 121 -16.05 -1.20 -14.85
C HIS A 121 -14.79 -1.61 -15.61
N TYR A 122 -14.20 -2.75 -15.23
CA TYR A 122 -13.07 -3.34 -15.96
C TYR A 122 -13.39 -3.54 -17.45
N CYS A 123 -14.56 -4.10 -17.77
CA CYS A 123 -14.96 -4.34 -19.16
C CYS A 123 -15.13 -3.05 -19.97
N VAL A 124 -15.63 -1.97 -19.35
CA VAL A 124 -15.69 -0.63 -19.98
C VAL A 124 -14.29 -0.08 -20.23
N TYR A 125 -13.43 -0.12 -19.21
CA TYR A 125 -12.07 0.44 -19.29
C TYR A 125 -11.21 -0.32 -20.29
N SER A 126 -11.16 -1.65 -20.19
CA SER A 126 -10.28 -2.48 -21.02
C SER A 126 -10.77 -2.70 -22.44
N LYS A 127 -12.10 -2.63 -22.67
CA LYS A 127 -12.75 -3.13 -23.89
C LYS A 127 -12.37 -4.58 -24.21
N GLU A 128 -12.09 -5.38 -23.18
CA GLU A 128 -11.73 -6.79 -23.33
C GLU A 128 -12.83 -7.57 -24.06
N LYS A 129 -12.41 -8.47 -24.96
CA LYS A 129 -13.31 -9.27 -25.82
C LYS A 129 -13.62 -10.67 -25.26
N SER A 130 -13.43 -10.90 -23.96
CA SER A 130 -13.76 -12.19 -23.35
C SER A 130 -15.27 -12.45 -23.37
N SER A 131 -15.65 -13.71 -23.15
CA SER A 131 -17.07 -14.07 -23.03
C SER A 131 -17.78 -13.40 -21.84
N VAL A 132 -17.02 -12.99 -20.81
CA VAL A 132 -17.59 -12.28 -19.66
C VAL A 132 -17.95 -10.85 -20.07
N CYS A 133 -16.99 -10.09 -20.61
CA CYS A 133 -17.24 -8.71 -21.03
C CYS A 133 -18.19 -8.60 -22.23
N SER A 134 -18.14 -9.53 -23.19
CA SER A 134 -19.03 -9.53 -24.36
C SER A 134 -20.51 -9.69 -23.98
N LYS A 135 -20.82 -10.40 -22.87
CA LYS A 135 -22.19 -10.54 -22.37
C LYS A 135 -22.75 -9.23 -21.80
N LEU A 136 -21.87 -8.38 -21.26
CA LEU A 136 -22.25 -7.12 -20.64
C LEU A 136 -22.50 -6.00 -21.66
N LYS A 137 -21.91 -6.09 -22.86
CA LYS A 137 -22.07 -5.09 -23.95
C LYS A 137 -21.69 -3.67 -23.54
N LEU A 138 -20.64 -3.54 -22.72
CA LEU A 138 -20.21 -2.27 -22.13
C LEU A 138 -19.02 -1.61 -22.85
N GLY A 139 -18.39 -2.30 -23.81
CA GLY A 139 -17.21 -1.83 -24.54
C GLY A 139 -17.50 -1.12 -25.88
N ASP A 140 -18.77 -0.96 -26.27
CA ASP A 140 -19.17 -0.55 -27.63
C ASP A 140 -19.15 0.97 -27.87
N TYR A 141 -18.51 1.75 -26.98
CA TYR A 141 -18.36 3.19 -27.15
C TYR A 141 -17.25 3.55 -28.17
N ALA A 142 -17.40 4.72 -28.80
CA ALA A 142 -16.40 5.29 -29.68
C ALA A 142 -15.16 5.72 -28.87
N GLY A 143 -14.00 5.10 -29.15
CA GLY A 143 -12.75 5.36 -28.44
C GLY A 143 -11.94 4.09 -28.16
N ASN A 144 -10.70 4.30 -27.72
CA ASN A 144 -9.84 3.22 -27.22
C ASN A 144 -10.20 2.91 -25.75
N GLY A 145 -9.73 1.76 -25.26
CA GLY A 145 -9.80 1.46 -23.83
C GLY A 145 -9.00 2.48 -23.01
N ILE A 146 -9.43 2.70 -21.77
CA ILE A 146 -8.74 3.50 -20.75
C ILE A 146 -7.84 2.54 -19.96
N ILE A 147 -6.92 1.89 -20.67
CA ILE A 147 -5.90 0.98 -20.13
C ILE A 147 -4.61 1.20 -20.90
N TYR A 148 -3.46 0.87 -20.29
CA TYR A 148 -2.19 0.80 -20.98
C TYR A 148 -1.71 -0.64 -21.10
N GLU A 149 -0.89 -0.89 -22.12
CA GLU A 149 -0.26 -2.18 -22.33
C GLU A 149 0.80 -2.43 -21.25
N ARG A 150 0.86 -3.67 -20.78
CA ARG A 150 1.88 -4.14 -19.85
C ARG A 150 3.24 -4.07 -20.55
N ASP A 151 4.21 -3.45 -19.89
CA ASP A 151 5.55 -3.33 -20.43
C ASP A 151 6.43 -4.53 -20.08
N GLU A 152 7.72 -4.45 -20.43
CA GLU A 152 8.67 -5.52 -20.17
C GLU A 152 8.98 -5.74 -18.68
N TYR A 153 8.54 -4.87 -17.78
CA TYR A 153 8.76 -5.00 -16.34
C TYR A 153 7.57 -5.62 -15.61
N TRP A 154 6.40 -5.67 -16.26
CA TRP A 154 5.21 -6.28 -15.66
C TRP A 154 5.43 -7.74 -15.29
N ASN A 155 5.04 -8.10 -14.06
CA ASN A 155 5.19 -9.45 -13.49
C ASN A 155 6.62 -10.00 -13.57
N LYS A 156 7.64 -9.13 -13.57
CA LYS A 156 9.04 -9.52 -13.41
C LYS A 156 9.54 -9.11 -12.03
N PRO A 157 10.31 -9.97 -11.37
CA PRO A 157 10.94 -9.61 -10.10
C PRO A 157 11.96 -8.50 -10.32
N ALA A 158 12.00 -7.54 -9.39
CA ALA A 158 13.04 -6.53 -9.37
C ALA A 158 14.34 -7.11 -8.79
N THR A 159 15.48 -6.82 -9.43
CA THR A 159 16.81 -7.11 -8.88
C THR A 159 17.20 -6.02 -7.89
N ILE A 160 17.62 -6.42 -6.69
CA ILE A 160 18.15 -5.54 -5.65
C ILE A 160 19.59 -5.16 -6.04
N PRO A 161 19.89 -3.88 -6.32
CA PRO A 161 21.25 -3.46 -6.61
C PRO A 161 22.21 -3.79 -5.46
N SER A 162 23.47 -4.11 -5.77
CA SER A 162 24.46 -4.54 -4.76
C SER A 162 24.68 -3.53 -3.61
N GLN A 163 24.43 -2.24 -3.86
CA GLN A 163 24.55 -1.14 -2.91
C GLN A 163 23.26 -0.84 -2.13
N ALA A 164 22.16 -1.52 -2.47
CA ALA A 164 20.85 -1.30 -1.89
C ALA A 164 20.47 -2.45 -0.95
N SER A 165 19.49 -2.16 -0.10
CA SER A 165 18.78 -3.15 0.71
C SER A 165 17.29 -2.93 0.56
N VAL A 166 16.50 -3.93 0.95
CA VAL A 166 15.04 -3.85 0.98
C VAL A 166 14.56 -4.17 2.39
N LEU A 167 13.92 -3.21 3.04
CA LEU A 167 13.08 -3.44 4.21
C LEU A 167 11.63 -3.55 3.75
N LEU A 168 11.04 -4.72 3.99
CA LEU A 168 9.61 -4.95 3.82
C LEU A 168 8.97 -5.09 5.20
N MET A 169 7.82 -4.45 5.39
CA MET A 169 7.02 -4.53 6.61
C MET A 169 5.64 -5.04 6.28
N SER A 170 5.12 -5.98 7.05
CA SER A 170 3.77 -6.55 6.83
C SER A 170 3.18 -7.03 8.14
N SER A 171 1.86 -7.17 8.18
CA SER A 171 1.13 -7.68 9.33
C SER A 171 0.34 -8.94 9.01
N LYS A 172 0.26 -9.87 9.97
CA LYS A 172 -0.59 -11.06 9.85
C LYS A 172 -2.09 -10.75 9.89
N LEU A 173 -2.47 -9.58 10.42
CA LEU A 173 -3.87 -9.11 10.46
C LEU A 173 -4.16 -7.98 9.48
N ASP A 174 -3.36 -7.79 8.42
CA ASP A 174 -3.68 -6.84 7.35
C ASP A 174 -4.71 -7.46 6.38
N PRO A 175 -5.99 -7.00 6.39
CA PRO A 175 -7.01 -7.55 5.50
C PRO A 175 -6.84 -7.09 4.05
N ALA A 176 -6.07 -6.03 3.83
CA ALA A 176 -6.01 -5.31 2.56
C ALA A 176 -4.72 -5.67 1.79
N ALA A 177 -3.60 -5.87 2.50
CA ALA A 177 -2.37 -6.51 2.00
C ALA A 177 -2.00 -7.77 2.81
N PRO A 178 -2.69 -8.90 2.57
CA PRO A 178 -2.44 -10.13 3.31
C PRO A 178 -0.97 -10.57 3.34
N TYR A 179 -0.51 -10.98 4.53
CA TYR A 179 0.89 -11.35 4.82
C TYR A 179 1.53 -12.34 3.82
N GLN A 180 0.76 -13.28 3.26
CA GLN A 180 1.27 -14.21 2.25
C GLN A 180 1.79 -13.52 0.99
N TYR A 181 1.21 -12.39 0.60
CA TYR A 181 1.66 -11.63 -0.56
C TYR A 181 2.95 -10.87 -0.27
N ALA A 182 3.15 -10.39 0.96
CA ALA A 182 4.43 -9.81 1.38
C ALA A 182 5.56 -10.84 1.33
N LYS A 183 5.31 -12.07 1.81
CA LYS A 183 6.27 -13.18 1.66
C LYS A 183 6.56 -13.50 0.21
N SER A 184 5.52 -13.55 -0.63
CA SER A 184 5.66 -13.83 -2.06
C SER A 184 6.47 -12.75 -2.77
N LEU A 185 6.21 -11.47 -2.46
CA LEU A 185 6.98 -10.34 -2.97
C LEU A 185 8.44 -10.41 -2.55
N LEU A 186 8.71 -10.61 -1.24
CA LEU A 186 10.08 -10.72 -0.74
C LEU A 186 10.84 -11.86 -1.43
N ASN A 187 10.20 -13.02 -1.59
CA ASN A 187 10.81 -14.16 -2.26
C ASN A 187 11.07 -13.92 -3.74
N ALA A 188 10.18 -13.18 -4.42
CA ALA A 188 10.33 -12.84 -5.83
C ALA A 188 11.54 -11.92 -6.07
N LEU A 189 11.82 -10.96 -5.19
CA LEU A 189 12.95 -10.03 -5.36
C LEU A 189 14.29 -10.77 -5.56
N ASP A 190 15.03 -10.39 -6.59
CA ASP A 190 16.32 -11.00 -6.90
C ASP A 190 17.44 -10.31 -6.12
N GLY A 191 17.95 -11.00 -5.09
CA GLY A 191 18.99 -10.49 -4.19
C GLY A 191 18.75 -10.86 -2.72
N GLU A 192 19.83 -10.97 -1.96
CA GLU A 192 19.81 -11.45 -0.56
C GLU A 192 19.73 -10.33 0.48
N ASN A 193 20.02 -9.08 0.11
CA ASN A 193 20.04 -7.95 1.05
C ASN A 193 18.63 -7.41 1.31
N LYS A 194 17.75 -8.27 1.82
CA LYS A 194 16.34 -7.98 2.07
C LYS A 194 15.89 -8.58 3.38
N GLU A 195 14.98 -7.90 4.07
CA GLU A 195 14.38 -8.37 5.30
C GLU A 195 12.88 -8.08 5.34
N LEU A 196 12.10 -9.04 5.83
CA LEU A 196 10.69 -8.86 6.15
C LEU A 196 10.50 -8.80 7.67
N VAL A 197 10.11 -7.63 8.16
CA VAL A 197 9.62 -7.45 9.53
C VAL A 197 8.13 -7.72 9.56
N THR A 198 7.71 -8.66 10.42
CA THR A 198 6.30 -9.06 10.56
C THR A 198 5.73 -8.52 11.86
N PHE A 199 4.59 -7.83 11.76
CA PHE A 199 3.76 -7.47 12.90
C PHE A 199 2.66 -8.52 13.09
N GLU A 200 2.33 -8.86 14.33
CA GLU A 200 1.29 -9.85 14.58
C GLU A 200 -0.12 -9.28 14.36
N TYR A 201 -0.37 -8.02 14.76
CA TYR A 201 -1.74 -7.55 14.95
C TYR A 201 -2.11 -6.18 14.37
N THR A 202 -1.25 -5.54 13.58
CA THR A 202 -1.62 -4.25 12.98
C THR A 202 -2.60 -4.48 11.82
N ALA A 203 -3.75 -3.80 11.82
CA ALA A 203 -4.79 -3.97 10.80
C ALA A 203 -4.54 -3.11 9.54
N GLY A 204 -3.29 -3.09 9.07
CA GLY A 204 -2.86 -2.28 7.92
C GLY A 204 -1.53 -1.56 8.14
N GLY A 205 -1.50 -0.26 7.79
CA GLY A 205 -0.31 0.58 7.85
C GLY A 205 0.39 0.54 9.22
N SER A 206 1.62 0.04 9.25
CA SER A 206 2.38 -0.13 10.50
C SER A 206 3.21 1.10 10.89
N LEU A 207 3.01 2.22 10.18
CA LEU A 207 3.75 3.47 10.40
C LEU A 207 3.01 4.39 11.37
N VAL A 208 1.73 4.62 11.13
CA VAL A 208 0.91 5.59 11.87
C VAL A 208 -0.44 4.96 12.13
N ASP A 209 -0.94 5.11 13.35
CA ASP A 209 -2.30 4.72 13.70
C ASP A 209 -3.27 5.70 13.04
N VAL A 210 -4.17 5.22 12.19
CA VAL A 210 -5.11 6.09 11.46
C VAL A 210 -6.22 6.67 12.34
N GLY A 211 -6.49 6.08 13.51
CA GLY A 211 -7.48 6.57 14.47
C GLY A 211 -6.92 7.66 15.38
N THR A 212 -5.68 7.47 15.87
CA THR A 212 -5.05 8.37 16.84
C THR A 212 -3.97 9.28 16.25
N TYR A 213 -3.51 9.01 15.02
CA TYR A 213 -2.36 9.65 14.37
C TYR A 213 -1.04 9.47 15.12
N GLU A 214 -0.96 8.49 16.02
CA GLU A 214 0.25 8.17 16.77
C GLU A 214 1.23 7.36 15.93
N TYR A 215 2.53 7.54 16.19
CA TYR A 215 3.58 6.77 15.54
C TYR A 215 3.59 5.34 16.06
N LEU A 216 3.48 4.39 15.15
CA LEU A 216 3.62 2.97 15.41
C LEU A 216 5.08 2.52 15.25
N CYS A 217 5.39 1.30 15.71
CA CYS A 217 6.74 0.74 15.65
C CYS A 217 7.34 0.73 14.23
N GLY A 218 6.54 0.57 13.17
CA GLY A 218 7.04 0.66 11.79
C GLY A 218 7.65 2.01 11.45
N SER A 219 7.18 3.11 12.06
CA SER A 219 7.82 4.43 11.88
C SER A 219 9.21 4.48 12.52
N LEU A 220 9.38 3.85 13.67
CA LEU A 220 10.68 3.75 14.36
C LEU A 220 11.65 2.85 13.58
N LEU A 221 11.16 1.74 13.04
CA LEU A 221 11.94 0.86 12.16
C LEU A 221 12.39 1.57 10.90
N LEU A 222 11.48 2.30 10.24
CA LEU A 222 11.82 3.11 9.07
C LEU A 222 12.90 4.15 9.40
N ALA A 223 12.73 4.88 10.52
CA ALA A 223 13.72 5.84 10.96
C ALA A 223 15.09 5.18 11.21
N SER A 224 15.12 4.04 11.88
CA SER A 224 16.34 3.25 12.12
C SER A 224 16.99 2.82 10.80
N TYR A 225 16.21 2.25 9.87
CA TYR A 225 16.66 1.80 8.55
C TYR A 225 17.34 2.92 7.76
N VAL A 226 16.79 4.12 7.79
CA VAL A 226 17.39 5.31 7.16
C VAL A 226 18.66 5.75 7.91
N GLN A 227 18.63 5.81 9.25
CA GLN A 227 19.77 6.24 10.07
C GLN A 227 21.01 5.36 9.91
N ILE A 228 20.82 4.06 9.66
CA ILE A 228 21.89 3.09 9.47
C ILE A 228 22.24 2.86 7.98
N ASN A 229 21.78 3.73 7.07
CA ASN A 229 22.01 3.67 5.63
C ASN A 229 21.61 2.32 5.01
N GLY A 230 20.44 1.79 5.39
CA GLY A 230 19.93 0.52 4.92
C GLY A 230 20.70 -0.71 5.41
N ASN A 231 21.54 -0.59 6.44
CA ASN A 231 22.21 -1.76 7.01
C ASN A 231 21.25 -2.60 7.86
N LEU A 232 20.56 -3.56 7.24
CA LEU A 232 19.57 -4.44 7.87
C LEU A 232 20.10 -5.16 9.13
N ALA A 233 21.40 -5.49 9.18
CA ALA A 233 22.02 -6.14 10.35
C ALA A 233 22.10 -5.23 11.60
N LYS A 234 21.91 -3.91 11.44
CA LYS A 234 21.93 -2.91 12.52
C LYS A 234 20.55 -2.34 12.81
N LEU A 235 19.50 -2.90 12.21
CA LEU A 235 18.15 -2.39 12.36
C LEU A 235 17.71 -2.50 13.83
N ASP A 236 17.30 -1.38 14.41
CA ASP A 236 16.77 -1.34 15.77
C ASP A 236 15.32 -1.85 15.77
N LYS A 237 15.15 -3.06 16.28
CA LYS A 237 13.87 -3.78 16.38
C LYS A 237 13.30 -3.76 17.79
N SER A 238 13.83 -2.93 18.68
CA SER A 238 13.44 -2.90 20.10
C SER A 238 11.97 -2.52 20.34
N CYS A 239 11.33 -1.83 19.39
CA CYS A 239 9.91 -1.48 19.48
C CYS A 239 8.96 -2.62 19.12
N ILE A 240 9.46 -3.70 18.51
CA ILE A 240 8.61 -4.82 18.11
C ILE A 240 8.19 -5.55 19.39
N PRO A 241 6.88 -5.60 19.70
CA PRO A 241 6.41 -6.31 20.88
C PRO A 241 6.75 -7.80 20.74
N ASP A 242 6.93 -8.47 21.88
CA ASP A 242 7.12 -9.93 21.93
C ASP A 242 5.98 -10.60 21.14
N GLU A 243 6.29 -11.63 20.35
CA GLU A 243 5.31 -12.43 19.59
C GLU A 243 4.20 -13.00 20.50
N LYS A 244 4.48 -13.14 21.81
CA LYS A 244 3.52 -13.57 22.83
C LYS A 244 2.67 -12.46 23.42
N ALA A 245 2.88 -11.20 23.07
CA ALA A 245 2.06 -10.11 23.55
C ALA A 245 0.62 -10.34 23.05
N ALA A 246 -0.32 -10.59 23.94
CA ALA A 246 -1.70 -10.84 23.53
C ALA A 246 -2.28 -9.59 22.87
N LEU A 247 -3.01 -9.78 21.77
CA LEU A 247 -3.83 -8.73 21.18
C LEU A 247 -4.81 -8.20 22.23
N ASN A 248 -4.77 -6.88 22.45
CA ASN A 248 -5.72 -6.23 23.35
C ASN A 248 -7.05 -6.04 22.62
N TRP A 249 -8.01 -6.89 22.93
CA TRP A 249 -9.38 -6.86 22.41
C TRP A 249 -10.29 -5.83 23.12
N THR A 250 -9.74 -4.99 24.00
CA THR A 250 -10.52 -3.93 24.65
C THR A 250 -10.77 -2.81 23.65
N THR A 251 -12.02 -2.73 23.16
CA THR A 251 -12.48 -1.64 22.31
C THR A 251 -12.57 -0.35 23.13
N PRO A 252 -11.98 0.78 22.70
CA PRO A 252 -12.18 2.04 23.39
C PRO A 252 -13.67 2.43 23.38
N ILE A 253 -14.20 2.85 24.54
CA ILE A 253 -15.62 3.17 24.75
C ILE A 253 -16.14 4.13 23.67
N THR A 254 -15.34 5.13 23.30
CA THR A 254 -15.71 6.09 22.24
C THR A 254 -16.03 5.41 20.91
N TYR A 255 -15.21 4.45 20.46
CA TYR A 255 -15.47 3.71 19.21
C TYR A 255 -16.61 2.71 19.38
N GLN A 256 -16.70 2.09 20.55
CA GLN A 256 -17.76 1.15 20.86
C GLN A 256 -19.14 1.81 20.80
N TYR A 257 -19.30 2.97 21.44
CA TYR A 257 -20.55 3.72 21.43
C TYR A 257 -20.86 4.31 20.06
N TRP A 258 -19.85 4.91 19.42
CA TRP A 258 -20.05 5.55 18.13
C TRP A 258 -20.33 4.55 16.99
N THR A 259 -19.70 3.37 17.02
CA THR A 259 -19.77 2.40 15.89
C THR A 259 -20.75 1.28 16.14
N LEU A 260 -20.81 0.77 17.38
CA LEU A 260 -21.59 -0.43 17.74
C LEU A 260 -22.83 -0.07 18.55
N SER A 261 -22.93 1.16 19.07
CA SER A 261 -24.04 1.63 19.91
C SER A 261 -24.38 0.65 21.03
N THR A 262 -23.37 0.19 21.77
CA THR A 262 -23.56 -0.81 22.83
C THR A 262 -22.54 -0.62 23.97
N ASP A 263 -22.88 -1.10 25.17
CA ASP A 263 -22.01 -1.10 26.35
C ASP A 263 -21.03 -2.28 26.40
N ASP A 264 -21.19 -3.28 25.54
CA ASP A 264 -20.24 -4.37 25.37
C ASP A 264 -20.08 -4.74 23.88
N ALA A 265 -18.88 -4.59 23.34
CA ALA A 265 -18.58 -4.82 21.92
C ALA A 265 -18.77 -6.29 21.46
N TYR A 266 -18.86 -7.25 22.39
CA TYR A 266 -18.92 -8.68 22.09
C TYR A 266 -20.29 -9.28 22.42
N ASP A 267 -20.86 -8.93 23.58
CA ASP A 267 -22.10 -9.53 24.10
C ASP A 267 -23.20 -8.50 24.43
N GLY A 268 -22.99 -7.22 24.08
CA GLY A 268 -23.89 -6.13 24.45
C GLY A 268 -25.13 -6.00 23.55
N GLU A 269 -26.19 -5.44 24.12
CA GLU A 269 -27.40 -5.09 23.35
C GLU A 269 -27.23 -3.73 22.68
N PHE A 270 -27.89 -3.55 21.53
CA PHE A 270 -27.90 -2.28 20.82
C PHE A 270 -28.76 -1.26 21.58
N ASP A 271 -28.15 -0.11 21.88
CA ASP A 271 -28.78 1.08 22.46
C ASP A 271 -28.38 2.32 21.66
N ALA A 272 -29.33 2.83 20.86
CA ALA A 272 -29.14 4.00 20.01
C ALA A 272 -28.76 5.28 20.78
N SER A 273 -29.07 5.35 22.08
CA SER A 273 -28.74 6.52 22.91
C SER A 273 -27.25 6.66 23.20
N LEU A 274 -26.48 5.57 23.05
CA LEU A 274 -25.03 5.57 23.32
C LEU A 274 -24.23 6.28 22.22
N SER A 275 -24.70 6.24 20.96
CA SER A 275 -24.03 6.93 19.85
C SER A 275 -24.23 8.45 19.83
N GLU A 276 -25.06 8.99 20.74
CA GLU A 276 -25.36 10.43 20.86
C GLU A 276 -24.56 11.13 21.97
N GLN A 277 -23.70 10.41 22.71
CA GLN A 277 -22.84 10.91 23.80
C GLN A 277 -21.45 11.33 23.32
#